data_AF-A0A9D5K1F5-F1
#
_entry.id   AF-A0A9D5K1F5-F1
#
_cell.length_a   1.000
_cell.length_b   1.000
_cell.length_c   1.000
_cell.angle_alpha   90.00
_cell.angle_beta   90.00
_cell.angle_gamma   90.00
#
_symmetry.space_group_name_H-M   'P 1'
#
loop_
_entity.id
_entity.type
_entity.pdbx_description
1 polymer ?
#
loop_
_entity_poly.entity_id
_entity_poly.type
_entity_poly.pdbx_seq_one_letter_code
_entity_poly.pdbx_strand_id
1 'polypeptide(L)'
;MNILTEILNAFTPGAGGFVFMWVLAAVAALAAVLIVERWIDIARRTNVDSEKLTNKLRDLIRDNKYDEAYRICVSAGKRALPRVVGAGIYRAQQTPELIRSGMEEESLHVIPILEKRLNLILMLGNIATLLGLMGTIFGLILSFDAVAQPDVEAVEKSSMLASGISTAMNTTLLGLSISIPCVLIFSILKSRVDNAVQEIDRYAKAVLKVLLPGGSVQKGYRVSGRRIQEEVDTEPNIAPMMNLMVILIPLLLSSAEFIKIGAIELKLPESSAGGAGGGS
;
A
#
# COMPACT_ATOMS: atom_id res chain seq x y z
N MET A 1 -14.56 -27.91 -4.69
CA MET A 1 -15.22 -26.72 -5.25
C MET A 1 -14.15 -25.68 -5.51
N ASN A 2 -13.96 -25.23 -6.75
CA ASN A 2 -12.84 -24.35 -7.10
C ASN A 2 -13.15 -22.93 -6.59
N ILE A 3 -12.29 -22.38 -5.73
CA ILE A 3 -12.43 -21.01 -5.20
C ILE A 3 -12.51 -19.99 -6.36
N LEU A 4 -11.77 -20.24 -7.44
CA LEU A 4 -11.82 -19.47 -8.68
C LEU A 4 -13.20 -19.48 -9.35
N THR A 5 -13.92 -20.59 -9.33
CA THR A 5 -15.27 -20.65 -9.93
C THR A 5 -16.31 -19.93 -9.07
N GLU A 6 -16.17 -19.92 -7.74
CA GLU A 6 -17.03 -19.12 -6.87
C GLU A 6 -16.82 -17.62 -7.05
N ILE A 7 -15.55 -17.20 -7.15
CA ILE A 7 -15.21 -15.81 -7.45
C ILE A 7 -15.78 -15.39 -8.80
N LEU A 8 -15.65 -16.22 -9.84
CA LEU A 8 -16.20 -15.95 -11.17
C LEU A 8 -17.72 -15.93 -11.20
N ASN A 9 -18.39 -16.77 -10.40
CA ASN A 9 -19.84 -16.74 -10.27
C ASN A 9 -20.32 -15.45 -9.61
N ALA A 10 -19.52 -14.85 -8.72
CA ALA A 10 -19.85 -13.58 -8.09
C ALA A 10 -19.74 -12.36 -9.05
N PHE A 11 -19.14 -12.54 -10.24
CA PHE A 11 -19.18 -11.56 -11.35
C PHE A 11 -20.44 -11.68 -12.23
N THR A 12 -21.32 -12.65 -11.98
CA THR A 12 -22.54 -12.82 -12.78
C THR A 12 -23.65 -11.84 -12.34
N PRO A 13 -24.49 -11.37 -13.27
CA PRO A 13 -25.52 -10.35 -12.99
C PRO A 13 -26.65 -10.82 -12.05
N GLY A 14 -26.68 -12.09 -11.64
CA GLY A 14 -27.62 -12.62 -10.66
C GLY A 14 -27.18 -12.51 -9.20
N ALA A 15 -25.92 -12.11 -8.93
CA ALA A 15 -25.42 -11.91 -7.58
C ALA A 15 -25.57 -10.44 -7.16
N GLY A 16 -26.08 -10.19 -5.96
CA GLY A 16 -26.32 -8.81 -5.48
C GLY A 16 -25.07 -7.93 -5.48
N GLY A 17 -23.87 -8.50 -5.33
CA GLY A 17 -22.59 -7.79 -5.30
C GLY A 17 -21.99 -7.45 -6.67
N PHE A 18 -22.69 -7.72 -7.79
CA PHE A 18 -22.19 -7.58 -9.15
C PHE A 18 -21.50 -6.22 -9.42
N VAL A 19 -22.13 -5.11 -9.00
CA VAL A 19 -21.61 -3.75 -9.23
C VAL A 19 -20.25 -3.56 -8.54
N PHE A 20 -20.12 -3.99 -7.29
CA PHE A 20 -18.87 -3.86 -6.53
C PHE A 20 -17.74 -4.71 -7.10
N MET A 21 -18.06 -5.91 -7.62
CA MET A 21 -17.08 -6.77 -8.28
C MET A 21 -16.49 -6.12 -9.54
N TRP A 22 -17.33 -5.51 -10.39
CA TRP A 22 -16.87 -4.79 -11.58
C TRP A 22 -16.08 -3.53 -11.25
N VAL A 23 -16.49 -2.77 -10.23
CA VAL A 23 -15.74 -1.60 -9.76
C VAL A 23 -14.37 -2.03 -9.22
N LEU A 24 -14.30 -3.10 -8.42
CA LEU A 24 -13.04 -3.66 -7.93
C LEU A 24 -12.14 -4.13 -9.08
N ALA A 25 -12.70 -4.79 -10.10
CA ALA A 25 -11.96 -5.19 -11.28
C ALA A 25 -11.41 -3.99 -12.07
N ALA A 26 -12.18 -2.91 -12.21
CA ALA A 26 -11.72 -1.69 -12.84
C ALA A 26 -10.56 -1.03 -12.06
N VAL A 27 -10.65 -0.98 -10.73
CA VAL A 27 -9.57 -0.50 -9.86
C VAL A 27 -8.33 -1.39 -9.99
N ALA A 28 -8.49 -2.71 -10.02
CA ALA A 28 -7.39 -3.66 -10.22
C ALA A 28 -6.68 -3.45 -11.56
N ALA A 29 -7.45 -3.29 -12.65
CA ALA A 29 -6.90 -3.04 -13.98
C ALA A 29 -6.12 -1.71 -14.02
N LEU A 30 -6.68 -0.63 -13.47
CA LEU A 30 -6.00 0.67 -13.37
C LEU A 30 -4.71 0.57 -12.55
N ALA A 31 -4.75 -0.10 -11.40
CA ALA A 31 -3.59 -0.30 -10.55
C ALA A 31 -2.50 -1.11 -11.27
N ALA A 32 -2.87 -2.18 -11.96
CA ALA A 32 -1.93 -3.01 -12.71
C ALA A 32 -1.23 -2.22 -13.83
N VAL A 33 -1.98 -1.42 -14.61
CA VAL A 33 -1.40 -0.56 -15.66
C VAL A 33 -0.41 0.43 -15.06
N LEU A 34 -0.77 1.12 -13.97
CA LEU A 34 0.13 2.07 -13.30
C LEU A 34 1.37 1.40 -12.74
N ILE A 35 1.23 0.22 -12.12
CA ILE A 35 2.34 -0.56 -11.60
C ILE A 35 3.35 -0.89 -12.71
N VAL A 36 2.88 -1.41 -13.84
CA VAL A 36 3.75 -1.81 -14.96
C VAL A 36 4.44 -0.60 -15.58
N GLU A 37 3.69 0.48 -15.84
CA GLU A 37 4.23 1.74 -16.36
C GLU A 37 5.35 2.27 -15.44
N ARG A 38 5.09 2.31 -14.13
CA ARG A 38 6.05 2.84 -13.14
C ARG A 38 7.27 1.93 -12.99
N TRP A 39 7.10 0.62 -13.01
CA TRP A 39 8.21 -0.34 -12.93
C TRP A 39 9.20 -0.12 -14.07
N ILE A 40 8.70 0.04 -15.29
CA ILE A 40 9.51 0.28 -16.48
C ILE A 40 10.14 1.68 -16.44
N ASP A 41 9.39 2.72 -16.08
CA ASP A 41 9.89 4.10 -16.01
C ASP A 41 11.04 4.25 -15.01
N ILE A 42 10.90 3.70 -13.80
CA ILE A 42 11.94 3.75 -12.76
C ILE A 42 13.14 2.93 -13.19
N ALA A 43 12.93 1.70 -13.69
CA ALA A 43 14.02 0.87 -14.19
C ALA A 43 14.83 1.60 -15.28
N ARG A 44 14.17 2.27 -16.24
CA ARG A 44 14.86 3.01 -17.30
C ARG A 44 15.61 4.24 -16.81
N ARG A 45 15.06 4.98 -15.83
CA ARG A 45 15.65 6.23 -15.33
C ARG A 45 16.81 6.01 -14.36
N THR A 46 16.79 4.89 -13.63
CA THR A 46 17.81 4.51 -12.63
C THR A 46 18.86 3.55 -13.20
N ASN A 47 18.64 2.95 -14.38
CA ASN A 47 19.62 2.07 -15.02
C ASN A 47 20.85 2.83 -15.56
N VAL A 48 21.75 3.18 -14.64
CA VAL A 48 23.02 3.86 -14.87
C VAL A 48 24.06 3.21 -13.97
N ASP A 49 25.23 2.90 -14.51
CA ASP A 49 26.42 2.62 -13.69
C ASP A 49 26.91 3.93 -13.07
N SER A 50 26.28 4.34 -11.97
CA SER A 50 26.54 5.61 -11.26
C SER A 50 28.02 5.76 -10.90
N GLU A 51 28.69 4.67 -10.54
CA GLU A 51 30.11 4.65 -10.20
C GLU A 51 31.02 4.87 -11.42
N LYS A 52 30.81 4.12 -12.52
CA LYS A 52 31.62 4.27 -13.74
C LYS A 52 31.46 5.65 -14.36
N LEU A 53 30.23 6.17 -14.35
CA LEU A 53 29.96 7.52 -14.83
C LEU A 53 30.71 8.56 -13.99
N THR A 54 30.57 8.50 -12.67
CA THR A 54 31.19 9.49 -11.79
C THR A 54 32.71 9.44 -11.82
N ASN A 55 33.30 8.25 -11.93
CA ASN A 55 34.75 8.10 -12.07
C ASN A 55 35.24 8.72 -13.39
N LYS A 56 34.58 8.42 -14.52
CA LYS A 56 34.91 9.05 -15.81
C LYS A 56 34.77 10.57 -15.78
N LEU A 57 33.70 11.07 -15.16
CA LEU A 57 33.49 12.52 -15.01
C LEU A 57 34.56 13.15 -14.14
N ARG A 58 34.97 12.50 -13.05
CA ARG A 58 36.06 12.98 -12.19
C ARG A 58 37.38 13.09 -12.95
N ASP A 59 37.70 12.11 -13.77
CA ASP A 59 38.94 12.12 -14.55
C ASP A 59 38.91 13.25 -15.60
N LEU A 60 37.80 13.42 -16.32
CA LEU A 60 37.64 14.51 -17.29
C LEU A 60 37.65 15.91 -16.64
N ILE A 61 37.06 16.07 -15.45
CA ILE A 61 37.08 17.33 -14.72
C ILE A 61 38.51 17.67 -14.26
N ARG A 62 39.29 16.67 -13.83
CA ARG A 62 40.72 16.87 -13.47
C ARG A 62 41.56 17.29 -14.67
N ASP A 63 41.24 16.77 -15.85
CA ASP A 63 41.88 17.14 -17.11
C ASP A 63 41.38 18.49 -17.69
N ASN A 64 40.54 19.23 -16.96
CA ASN A 64 39.88 20.47 -17.41
C ASN A 64 39.01 20.32 -18.68
N LYS A 65 38.55 19.11 -19.01
CA LYS A 65 37.73 18.81 -20.19
C LYS A 65 36.22 18.89 -19.88
N TYR A 66 35.77 20.06 -19.48
CA TYR A 66 34.37 20.29 -19.06
C TYR A 66 33.35 20.02 -20.19
N ASP A 67 33.68 20.34 -21.44
CA ASP A 67 32.77 20.12 -22.59
C ASP A 67 32.58 18.64 -22.93
N GLU A 68 33.61 17.81 -22.77
CA GLU A 68 33.48 16.36 -22.91
C GLU A 68 32.67 15.77 -21.76
N ALA A 69 32.92 16.22 -20.52
CA ALA A 69 32.16 15.79 -19.35
C ALA A 69 30.66 16.12 -19.50
N TYR A 70 30.34 17.32 -20.00
CA TYR A 70 28.96 17.71 -20.28
C TYR A 70 28.32 16.87 -21.39
N ARG A 71 29.04 16.62 -22.50
CA ARG A 71 28.54 15.78 -23.60
C ARG A 71 28.22 14.35 -23.16
N ILE A 72 29.03 13.77 -22.26
CA ILE A 72 28.73 12.45 -21.69
C ILE A 72 27.44 12.49 -20.87
N CYS A 73 27.25 13.52 -20.04
CA CYS A 73 26.02 13.70 -19.27
C CYS A 73 24.78 13.84 -20.16
N VAL A 74 24.87 14.62 -21.24
CA VAL A 74 23.78 14.80 -22.22
C VAL A 74 23.50 13.50 -23.00
N SER A 75 24.53 12.77 -23.39
CA SER A 75 24.40 11.49 -24.10
C SER A 75 23.67 10.42 -23.27
N ALA A 76 23.68 10.55 -21.95
CA ALA A 76 22.96 9.67 -21.05
C ALA A 76 21.44 9.97 -20.98
N GLY A 77 20.97 11.04 -21.63
CA GLY A 77 19.55 11.29 -21.90
C GLY A 77 18.71 11.51 -20.64
N LYS A 78 17.58 10.77 -20.53
CA LYS A 78 16.55 10.95 -19.48
C LYS A 78 16.92 10.38 -18.10
N ARG A 79 18.16 9.96 -17.90
CA ARG A 79 18.66 9.37 -16.65
C ARG A 79 18.80 10.44 -15.57
N ALA A 80 18.49 10.07 -14.32
CA ALA A 80 18.39 11.03 -13.22
C ALA A 80 19.75 11.62 -12.81
N LEU A 81 20.75 10.76 -12.57
CA LEU A 81 22.08 11.18 -12.13
C LEU A 81 22.83 12.08 -13.15
N PRO A 82 22.96 11.70 -14.44
CA PRO A 82 23.65 12.52 -15.44
C PRO A 82 23.01 13.89 -15.65
N ARG A 83 21.69 14.01 -15.47
CA ARG A 83 20.97 15.28 -15.61
C ARG A 83 21.35 16.26 -14.50
N VAL A 84 21.36 15.80 -13.25
CA VAL A 84 21.78 16.61 -12.09
C VAL A 84 23.26 17.00 -12.19
N VAL A 85 24.12 16.03 -12.49
CA VAL A 85 25.57 16.26 -12.60
C VAL A 85 25.91 17.14 -13.81
N GLY A 86 25.24 16.95 -14.94
CA GLY A 86 25.42 17.75 -16.15
C GLY A 86 25.10 19.22 -15.94
N ALA A 87 24.06 19.56 -15.18
CA ALA A 87 23.75 20.95 -14.84
C ALA A 87 24.84 21.60 -13.97
N GLY A 88 25.43 20.85 -13.04
CA GLY A 88 26.59 21.30 -12.27
C GLY A 88 27.80 21.59 -13.16
N ILE A 89 28.14 20.67 -14.07
CA ILE A 89 29.27 20.81 -15.00
C ILE A 89 29.06 22.00 -15.95
N TYR A 90 27.84 22.19 -16.46
CA TYR A 90 27.51 23.31 -17.34
C TYR A 90 27.71 24.66 -16.64
N ARG A 91 27.23 24.81 -15.40
CA ARG A 91 27.41 26.05 -14.61
C ARG A 91 28.83 26.23 -14.07
N ALA A 92 29.64 25.17 -14.02
CA ALA A 92 31.05 25.26 -13.63
C ALA A 92 31.90 26.09 -14.59
N GLN A 93 31.48 26.23 -15.85
CA GLN A 93 32.13 27.12 -16.81
C GLN A 93 31.88 28.61 -16.53
N GLN A 94 30.89 28.95 -15.70
CA GLN A 94 30.49 30.33 -15.43
C GLN A 94 31.03 30.84 -14.10
N THR A 95 30.58 30.25 -12.99
CA THR A 95 30.86 30.77 -11.64
C THR A 95 30.76 29.65 -10.61
N PRO A 96 31.75 29.48 -9.70
CA PRO A 96 31.77 28.41 -8.69
C PRO A 96 30.52 28.33 -7.81
N GLU A 97 29.94 29.48 -7.47
CA GLU A 97 28.74 29.61 -6.64
C GLU A 97 27.47 29.09 -7.35
N LEU A 98 27.42 29.19 -8.68
CA LEU A 98 26.27 28.76 -9.49
C LEU A 98 26.21 27.25 -9.69
N ILE A 99 27.34 26.53 -9.52
CA ILE A 99 27.43 25.07 -9.64
C ILE A 99 26.45 24.40 -8.69
N ARG A 100 26.53 24.75 -7.40
CA ARG A 100 25.69 24.22 -6.34
C ARG A 100 24.22 24.48 -6.62
N SER A 101 23.88 25.74 -6.91
CA SER A 101 22.50 26.16 -7.17
C SER A 101 21.91 25.41 -8.37
N GLY A 102 22.67 25.20 -9.44
CA GLY A 102 22.19 24.43 -10.60
C GLY A 102 21.96 22.95 -10.34
N MET A 103 22.82 22.33 -9.54
CA MET A 103 22.62 20.93 -9.15
C MET A 103 21.42 20.76 -8.21
N GLU A 104 21.22 21.70 -7.28
CA GLU A 104 20.05 21.70 -6.37
C GLU A 104 18.75 21.93 -7.17
N GLU A 105 18.74 22.88 -8.11
CA GLU A 105 17.59 23.17 -8.96
C GLU A 105 17.18 21.98 -9.82
N GLU A 106 18.12 21.32 -10.51
CA GLU A 106 17.80 20.11 -11.28
C GLU A 106 17.38 18.95 -10.37
N SER A 107 17.95 18.83 -9.18
CA SER A 107 17.53 17.80 -8.23
C SER A 107 16.07 17.99 -7.80
N LEU A 108 15.67 19.23 -7.52
CA LEU A 108 14.29 19.60 -7.22
C LEU A 108 13.33 19.33 -8.39
N HIS A 109 13.82 19.28 -9.62
CA HIS A 109 13.04 18.91 -10.80
C HIS A 109 12.97 17.39 -11.02
N VAL A 110 14.09 16.67 -10.82
CA VAL A 110 14.21 15.24 -11.14
C VAL A 110 13.55 14.34 -10.09
N ILE A 111 13.71 14.64 -8.80
CA ILE A 111 13.17 13.79 -7.71
C ILE A 111 11.64 13.66 -7.78
N PRO A 112 10.85 14.75 -7.90
CA PRO A 112 9.40 14.63 -7.98
C PRO A 112 8.92 13.84 -9.21
N ILE A 113 9.71 13.81 -10.28
CA ILE A 113 9.40 13.02 -11.48
C ILE A 113 9.57 11.51 -11.20
N LEU A 114 10.55 11.13 -10.38
CA LEU A 114 10.76 9.74 -9.94
C LEU A 114 9.67 9.30 -8.95
N GLU A 115 9.24 10.19 -8.05
CA GLU A 115 8.16 9.93 -7.09
C GLU A 115 6.75 9.97 -7.70
N LYS A 116 6.63 10.54 -8.91
CA LYS A 116 5.33 10.78 -9.55
C LYS A 116 4.52 9.49 -9.69
N ARG A 117 3.25 9.56 -9.28
CA ARG A 117 2.25 8.48 -9.35
C ARG A 117 2.50 7.28 -8.42
N LEU A 118 3.56 7.26 -7.60
CA LEU A 118 3.73 6.21 -6.59
C LEU A 118 2.61 6.24 -5.55
N ASN A 119 2.29 7.43 -5.04
CA ASN A 119 1.19 7.60 -4.08
C ASN A 119 -0.19 7.22 -4.66
N LEU A 120 -0.35 7.26 -5.99
CA LEU A 120 -1.59 6.81 -6.63
C LEU A 120 -1.75 5.29 -6.52
N ILE A 121 -0.67 4.51 -6.61
CA ILE A 121 -0.72 3.05 -6.45
C ILE A 121 -1.16 2.70 -5.01
N LEU A 122 -0.57 3.40 -4.02
CA LEU A 122 -0.95 3.23 -2.62
C LEU A 122 -2.42 3.60 -2.38
N MET A 123 -2.85 4.74 -2.93
CA MET A 123 -4.23 5.20 -2.85
C MET A 123 -5.22 4.19 -3.46
N LEU A 124 -4.89 3.59 -4.61
CA LEU A 124 -5.73 2.57 -5.23
C LEU A 124 -5.84 1.29 -4.39
N GLY A 125 -4.76 0.88 -3.72
CA GLY A 125 -4.80 -0.24 -2.77
C GLY A 125 -5.73 0.04 -1.58
N ASN A 126 -5.65 1.25 -1.02
CA ASN A 126 -6.54 1.69 0.06
C ASN A 126 -8.00 1.74 -0.41
N ILE A 127 -8.26 2.30 -1.59
CA ILE A 127 -9.60 2.33 -2.20
C ILE A 127 -10.14 0.92 -2.42
N ALA A 128 -9.34 -0.02 -2.94
CA ALA A 128 -9.76 -1.41 -3.13
C ALA A 128 -10.19 -2.07 -1.81
N THR A 129 -9.49 -1.79 -0.71
CA THR A 129 -9.85 -2.29 0.63
C THR A 129 -11.18 -1.70 1.11
N LEU A 130 -11.34 -0.38 0.98
CA LEU A 130 -12.57 0.33 1.39
C LEU A 130 -13.77 -0.10 0.54
N LEU A 131 -13.58 -0.32 -0.76
CA LEU A 131 -14.61 -0.87 -1.66
C LEU A 131 -14.99 -2.31 -1.26
N GLY A 132 -14.03 -3.14 -0.86
CA GLY A 132 -14.28 -4.49 -0.36
C GLY A 132 -15.12 -4.48 0.92
N LEU A 133 -14.78 -3.61 1.88
CA LEU A 133 -15.56 -3.41 3.12
C LEU A 133 -16.95 -2.84 2.83
N MET A 134 -17.09 -1.92 1.90
CA MET A 134 -18.41 -1.43 1.49
C MET A 134 -19.25 -2.55 0.86
N GLY A 135 -18.63 -3.44 0.08
CA GLY A 135 -19.28 -4.62 -0.47
C GLY A 135 -19.82 -5.58 0.60
N THR A 136 -19.17 -5.69 1.76
CA THR A 136 -19.70 -6.52 2.86
C THR A 136 -20.97 -5.96 3.44
N ILE A 137 -20.98 -4.65 3.70
CA ILE A 137 -22.13 -3.95 4.25
C ILE A 137 -23.31 -4.13 3.29
N PHE A 138 -23.06 -3.99 1.98
CA PHE A 138 -24.10 -4.20 0.98
C PHE A 138 -24.62 -5.64 0.93
N GLY A 139 -23.74 -6.64 0.95
CA GLY A 139 -24.15 -8.05 0.96
C GLY A 139 -24.94 -8.44 2.22
N LEU A 140 -24.59 -7.87 3.38
CA LEU A 140 -25.35 -8.06 4.62
C LEU A 140 -26.72 -7.37 4.57
N ILE A 141 -26.83 -6.16 4.00
CA ILE A 141 -28.12 -5.49 3.79
C ILE A 141 -29.05 -6.38 2.95
N LEU A 142 -28.56 -6.93 1.84
CA LEU A 142 -29.33 -7.85 1.01
C LEU A 142 -29.74 -9.13 1.74
N SER A 143 -28.84 -9.66 2.58
CA SER A 143 -29.12 -10.88 3.36
C SER A 143 -30.27 -10.67 4.35
N PHE A 144 -30.27 -9.54 5.06
CA PHE A 144 -31.31 -9.23 6.04
C PHE A 144 -32.63 -8.81 5.39
N ASP A 145 -32.57 -8.11 4.25
CA ASP A 145 -33.76 -7.75 3.47
C ASP A 145 -34.51 -8.99 2.98
N ALA A 146 -33.79 -10.01 2.49
CA ALA A 146 -34.39 -11.27 2.04
C ALA A 146 -35.10 -12.04 3.18
N VAL A 147 -34.61 -11.95 4.42
CA VAL A 147 -35.25 -12.60 5.58
C VAL A 147 -36.49 -11.85 6.04
N ALA A 148 -36.52 -10.52 5.88
CA ALA A 148 -37.65 -9.68 6.27
C ALA A 148 -38.89 -9.87 5.38
N GLN A 149 -38.75 -10.54 4.23
CA GLN A 149 -39.87 -10.79 3.31
C GLN A 149 -40.85 -11.83 3.89
N PRO A 150 -42.11 -11.45 4.15
CA PRO A 150 -43.07 -12.33 4.83
C PRO A 150 -43.49 -13.54 3.98
N ASP A 151 -43.43 -13.42 2.65
CA ASP A 151 -44.02 -14.38 1.70
C ASP A 151 -43.11 -15.53 1.26
N VAL A 152 -41.85 -15.56 1.74
CA VAL A 152 -40.84 -16.56 1.32
C VAL A 152 -40.77 -17.74 2.29
N GLU A 153 -40.68 -18.97 1.76
CA GLU A 153 -40.55 -20.20 2.55
C GLU A 153 -39.25 -20.20 3.39
N ALA A 154 -39.26 -20.89 4.54
CA ALA A 154 -38.12 -20.94 5.46
C ALA A 154 -36.83 -21.52 4.85
N VAL A 155 -36.96 -22.46 3.91
CA VAL A 155 -35.83 -23.07 3.18
C VAL A 155 -35.21 -22.06 2.22
N GLU A 156 -36.04 -21.31 1.50
CA GLU A 156 -35.60 -20.30 0.53
C GLU A 156 -34.99 -19.08 1.24
N LYS A 157 -35.56 -18.64 2.37
CA LYS A 157 -34.97 -17.60 3.25
C LYS A 157 -33.55 -17.93 3.68
N SER A 158 -33.31 -19.18 4.09
CA SER A 158 -32.00 -19.64 4.53
C SER A 158 -30.98 -19.67 3.38
N SER A 159 -31.42 -20.04 2.17
CA SER A 159 -30.59 -20.01 0.96
C SER A 159 -30.21 -18.58 0.55
N MET A 160 -31.17 -17.66 0.55
CA MET A 160 -30.94 -16.25 0.21
C MET A 160 -30.01 -15.55 1.21
N LEU A 161 -30.18 -15.81 2.51
CA LEU A 161 -29.27 -15.30 3.54
C LEU A 161 -27.84 -15.82 3.32
N ALA A 162 -27.67 -17.12 3.09
CA ALA A 162 -26.36 -17.71 2.82
C ALA A 162 -25.71 -17.11 1.56
N SER A 163 -26.50 -16.84 0.52
CA SER A 163 -26.03 -16.21 -0.73
C SER A 163 -25.52 -14.77 -0.52
N GLY A 164 -26.25 -13.95 0.23
CA GLY A 164 -25.83 -12.57 0.52
C GLY A 164 -24.58 -12.49 1.41
N ILE A 165 -24.45 -13.39 2.39
CA ILE A 165 -23.23 -13.50 3.22
C ILE A 165 -22.04 -13.97 2.37
N SER A 166 -22.23 -14.98 1.50
CA SER A 166 -21.19 -15.42 0.58
C SER A 166 -20.72 -14.29 -0.33
N THR A 167 -21.65 -13.51 -0.86
CA THR A 167 -21.36 -12.32 -1.67
C THR A 167 -20.52 -11.31 -0.89
N ALA A 168 -20.88 -11.00 0.36
CA ALA A 168 -20.12 -10.11 1.23
C ALA A 168 -18.68 -10.60 1.48
N MET A 169 -18.50 -11.89 1.76
CA MET A 169 -17.17 -12.45 1.97
C MET A 169 -16.31 -12.40 0.69
N ASN A 170 -16.91 -12.68 -0.46
CA ASN A 170 -16.21 -12.67 -1.74
C ASN A 170 -15.74 -11.25 -2.14
N THR A 171 -16.55 -10.21 -1.91
CA THR A 171 -16.12 -8.82 -2.18
C THR A 171 -14.94 -8.40 -1.30
N THR A 172 -14.91 -8.84 -0.05
CA THR A 172 -13.77 -8.58 0.86
C THR A 172 -12.51 -9.26 0.39
N LEU A 173 -12.63 -10.55 0.06
CA LEU A 173 -11.51 -11.36 -0.39
C LEU A 173 -10.87 -10.73 -1.62
N LEU A 174 -11.67 -10.28 -2.58
CA LEU A 174 -11.18 -9.59 -3.77
C LEU A 174 -10.54 -8.24 -3.45
N GLY A 175 -11.17 -7.41 -2.61
CA GLY A 175 -10.61 -6.12 -2.21
C GLY A 175 -9.23 -6.26 -1.55
N LEU A 176 -9.08 -7.25 -0.65
CA LEU A 176 -7.79 -7.57 -0.03
C LEU A 176 -6.79 -8.16 -1.02
N SER A 177 -7.23 -9.05 -1.90
CA SER A 177 -6.38 -9.67 -2.94
C SER A 177 -5.79 -8.64 -3.91
N ILE A 178 -6.46 -7.50 -4.11
CA ILE A 178 -5.95 -6.37 -4.91
C ILE A 178 -5.07 -5.44 -4.05
N SER A 179 -5.49 -5.14 -2.83
CA SER A 179 -4.79 -4.20 -1.93
C SER A 179 -3.39 -4.67 -1.54
N ILE A 180 -3.26 -5.93 -1.09
CA ILE A 180 -2.00 -6.52 -0.62
C ILE A 180 -0.87 -6.37 -1.66
N PRO A 181 -1.03 -6.83 -2.92
CA PRO A 181 0.03 -6.68 -3.91
C PRO A 181 0.28 -5.20 -4.26
N CYS A 182 -0.72 -4.34 -4.28
CA CYS A 182 -0.52 -2.90 -4.54
C CYS A 182 0.41 -2.26 -3.48
N VAL A 183 0.17 -2.54 -2.20
CA VAL A 183 0.97 -1.99 -1.09
C VAL A 183 2.40 -2.57 -1.12
N LEU A 184 2.55 -3.87 -1.34
CA LEU A 184 3.87 -4.52 -1.45
C LEU A 184 4.69 -3.94 -2.60
N ILE A 185 4.09 -3.83 -3.78
CA ILE A 185 4.73 -3.29 -4.97
C ILE A 185 5.10 -1.83 -4.75
N PHE A 186 4.17 -1.02 -4.22
CA PHE A 186 4.46 0.37 -3.84
C PHE A 186 5.69 0.48 -2.93
N SER A 187 5.79 -0.35 -1.89
CA SER A 187 6.93 -0.35 -0.98
C SER A 187 8.26 -0.64 -1.70
N ILE A 188 8.26 -1.63 -2.60
CA ILE A 188 9.45 -1.98 -3.41
C ILE A 188 9.84 -0.83 -4.35
N LEU A 189 8.87 -0.24 -5.07
CA LEU A 189 9.15 0.89 -5.97
C LEU A 189 9.64 2.11 -5.19
N LYS A 190 9.04 2.42 -4.04
CA LYS A 190 9.43 3.53 -3.17
C LYS A 190 10.88 3.35 -2.70
N SER A 191 11.22 2.17 -2.19
CA SER A 191 12.59 1.85 -1.79
C SER A 191 13.59 2.02 -2.95
N ARG A 192 13.23 1.62 -4.17
CA ARG A 192 14.08 1.84 -5.36
C ARG A 192 14.26 3.32 -5.70
N VAL A 193 13.21 4.13 -5.58
CA VAL A 193 13.31 5.58 -5.79
C VAL A 193 14.18 6.21 -4.70
N ASP A 194 13.98 5.86 -3.43
CA ASP A 194 14.78 6.37 -2.32
C ASP A 194 16.27 6.03 -2.51
N ASN A 195 16.59 4.81 -2.92
CA ASN A 195 17.97 4.41 -3.25
C ASN A 195 18.54 5.23 -4.42
N ALA A 196 17.74 5.47 -5.47
CA ALA A 196 18.17 6.31 -6.59
C ALA A 196 18.44 7.76 -6.16
N VAL A 197 17.62 8.33 -5.27
CA VAL A 197 17.81 9.66 -4.71
C VAL A 197 19.09 9.73 -3.85
N GLN A 198 19.35 8.70 -3.04
CA GLN A 198 20.57 8.60 -2.25
C GLN A 198 21.82 8.50 -3.13
N GLU A 199 21.76 7.73 -4.22
CA GLU A 199 22.85 7.69 -5.21
C GLU A 199 23.08 9.07 -5.83
N ILE A 200 22.03 9.75 -6.28
CA ILE A 200 22.13 11.10 -6.83
C ILE A 200 22.83 12.03 -5.85
N ASP A 201 22.42 12.05 -4.58
CA ASP A 201 23.04 12.91 -3.55
C ASP A 201 24.51 12.55 -3.31
N ARG A 202 24.85 11.26 -3.21
CA ARG A 202 26.22 10.77 -2.99
C ARG A 202 27.15 11.18 -4.13
N TYR A 203 26.76 10.90 -5.37
CA TYR A 203 27.60 11.15 -6.54
C TYR A 203 27.62 12.64 -6.92
N ALA A 204 26.52 13.37 -6.73
CA ALA A 204 26.49 14.82 -6.88
C ALA A 204 27.50 15.50 -5.94
N LYS A 205 27.53 15.12 -4.65
CA LYS A 205 28.51 15.62 -3.69
C LYS A 205 29.95 15.27 -4.08
N ALA A 206 30.16 14.07 -4.60
CA ALA A 206 31.48 13.64 -5.07
C ALA A 206 31.99 14.53 -6.22
N VAL A 207 31.13 14.83 -7.20
CA VAL A 207 31.48 15.73 -8.31
C VAL A 207 31.66 17.17 -7.84
N LEU A 208 30.77 17.67 -6.97
CA LEU A 208 30.86 19.01 -6.40
C LEU A 208 32.20 19.23 -5.67
N LYS A 209 32.67 18.24 -4.92
CA LYS A 209 33.97 18.29 -4.22
C LYS A 209 35.16 18.42 -5.19
N VAL A 210 35.05 17.83 -6.38
CA VAL A 210 36.10 17.91 -7.40
C VAL A 210 36.06 19.26 -8.11
N LEU A 211 34.86 19.80 -8.35
CA LEU A 211 34.66 21.11 -8.96
C LEU A 211 35.02 22.29 -8.03
N LEU A 212 34.88 22.10 -6.70
CA LEU A 212 35.16 23.11 -5.67
C LEU A 212 36.22 22.62 -4.68
N PRO A 213 37.52 22.60 -5.07
CA PRO A 213 38.60 22.11 -4.21
C PRO A 213 38.89 23.01 -2.98
N GLY A 214 38.39 24.25 -2.96
CA GLY A 214 38.59 25.21 -1.86
C GLY A 214 37.39 25.31 -0.90
N GLY A 215 37.39 24.55 0.20
CA GLY A 215 36.80 24.87 1.51
C GLY A 215 35.31 25.23 1.68
N SER A 216 34.55 25.61 0.66
CA SER A 216 33.16 26.10 0.79
C SER A 216 32.10 25.00 0.87
N VAL A 217 32.52 23.74 1.00
CA VAL A 217 31.65 22.54 0.99
C VAL A 217 30.77 22.42 2.26
N GLN A 218 30.98 23.21 3.32
CA GLN A 218 30.43 22.87 4.64
C GLN A 218 28.98 23.28 4.97
N LYS A 219 28.27 24.12 4.22
CA LYS A 219 26.86 24.43 4.56
C LYS A 219 25.91 24.23 3.39
N GLY A 220 25.23 23.08 3.38
CA GLY A 220 23.85 23.04 2.88
C GLY A 220 23.53 22.22 1.63
N TYR A 221 24.42 21.38 1.06
CA TYR A 221 24.02 20.59 -0.14
C TYR A 221 23.22 19.40 0.37
N ARG A 222 21.91 19.61 0.46
CA ARG A 222 20.94 18.60 0.85
C ARG A 222 19.92 18.53 -0.26
N VAL A 223 20.14 17.57 -1.15
CA VAL A 223 19.14 17.17 -2.15
C VAL A 223 17.84 16.73 -1.46
N SER A 224 17.94 16.21 -0.24
CA SER A 224 16.81 15.73 0.56
C SER A 224 16.51 16.65 1.75
N GLY A 225 15.63 17.62 1.48
CA GLY A 225 14.77 18.27 2.47
C GLY A 225 13.35 17.68 2.54
N ARG A 226 13.00 16.73 1.66
CA ARG A 226 11.81 15.89 1.79
C ARG A 226 12.22 14.49 2.20
N ARG A 227 12.41 14.32 3.50
CA ARG A 227 11.99 13.07 4.11
C ARG A 227 10.47 13.09 3.96
N ILE A 228 9.89 12.22 3.12
CA ILE A 228 8.52 11.79 3.40
C ILE A 228 8.64 10.96 4.67
N GLN A 229 8.72 11.67 5.79
CA GLN A 229 8.38 11.16 7.10
C GLN A 229 6.87 11.27 7.19
N GLU A 230 6.18 10.52 6.32
CA GLU A 230 5.05 9.77 6.84
C GLU A 230 5.71 8.56 7.49
N GLU A 231 6.18 8.76 8.72
CA GLU A 231 5.98 7.73 9.72
C GLU A 231 4.47 7.48 9.69
N VAL A 232 4.05 6.50 8.88
CA VAL A 232 2.81 5.82 9.19
C VAL A 232 3.12 5.20 10.54
N ASP A 233 2.59 5.80 11.60
CA ASP A 233 2.56 5.20 12.94
C ASP A 233 2.15 3.74 12.73
N THR A 234 3.16 2.86 12.73
CA THR A 234 2.96 1.44 12.53
C THR A 234 2.59 0.80 13.87
N GLU A 235 2.64 1.60 14.94
CA GLU A 235 1.95 1.32 16.18
C GLU A 235 0.46 1.57 15.94
N PRO A 236 -0.38 0.53 15.88
CA PRO A 236 -1.82 0.75 15.89
C PRO A 236 -2.14 1.59 17.12
N ASN A 237 -2.83 2.71 16.92
CA ASN A 237 -3.35 3.49 18.03
C ASN A 237 -4.34 2.61 18.80
N ILE A 238 -3.84 1.93 19.83
CA ILE A 238 -4.59 0.99 20.66
C ILE A 238 -5.34 1.72 21.78
N ALA A 239 -5.15 3.03 21.96
CA ALA A 239 -5.83 3.79 23.01
C ALA A 239 -7.37 3.76 22.88
N PRO A 240 -7.97 3.88 21.67
CA PRO A 240 -9.41 3.68 21.48
C PRO A 240 -9.85 2.25 21.81
N MET A 241 -9.05 1.23 21.45
CA MET A 241 -9.36 -0.19 21.73
C MET A 241 -9.26 -0.52 23.23
N MET A 242 -8.28 0.07 23.92
CA MET A 242 -8.09 -0.05 25.35
C MET A 242 -9.25 0.60 26.11
N ASN A 243 -9.66 1.81 25.71
CA ASN A 243 -10.83 2.47 26.29
C ASN A 243 -12.12 1.68 26.02
N LEU A 244 -12.27 1.09 24.83
CA LEU A 244 -13.40 0.23 24.52
C LEU A 244 -13.42 -1.00 25.44
N MET A 245 -12.29 -1.70 25.61
CA MET A 245 -12.20 -2.88 26.48
C MET A 245 -12.45 -2.54 27.96
N VAL A 246 -11.92 -1.40 28.45
CA VAL A 246 -12.15 -0.93 29.83
C VAL A 246 -13.62 -0.61 30.09
N ILE A 247 -14.39 -0.21 29.07
CA ILE A 247 -15.83 0.04 29.18
C ILE A 247 -16.65 -1.25 28.95
N LEU A 248 -16.29 -2.06 27.96
CA LEU A 248 -17.05 -3.24 27.56
C LEU A 248 -16.94 -4.38 28.58
N ILE A 249 -15.79 -4.59 29.22
CA ILE A 249 -15.59 -5.68 30.18
C ILE A 249 -16.49 -5.51 31.41
N PRO A 250 -16.53 -4.34 32.09
CA PRO A 250 -17.48 -4.09 33.17
C PRO A 250 -18.94 -4.13 32.71
N LEU A 251 -19.25 -3.60 31.52
CA LEU A 251 -20.61 -3.63 30.96
C LEU A 251 -21.09 -5.07 30.73
N LEU A 252 -20.26 -5.93 30.13
CA LEU A 252 -20.58 -7.33 29.91
C LEU A 252 -20.68 -8.10 31.23
N LEU A 253 -19.75 -7.87 32.18
CA LEU A 253 -19.83 -8.46 33.52
C LEU A 253 -21.10 -8.03 34.27
N SER A 254 -21.50 -6.77 34.15
CA SER A 254 -22.76 -6.27 34.72
C SER A 254 -24.00 -6.86 34.04
N SER A 255 -23.94 -7.13 32.73
CA SER A 255 -25.05 -7.76 32.00
C SER A 255 -25.15 -9.28 32.25
N ALA A 256 -24.05 -9.95 32.63
CA ALA A 256 -24.00 -11.39 32.84
C ALA A 256 -24.73 -11.86 34.11
N GLU A 257 -24.94 -10.98 35.09
CA GLU A 257 -25.77 -11.28 36.28
C GLU A 257 -27.25 -11.48 35.94
N PHE A 258 -27.73 -11.05 34.76
CA PHE A 258 -29.11 -11.24 34.33
C PHE A 258 -29.38 -12.61 33.67
N ILE A 259 -28.35 -13.44 33.41
CA ILE A 259 -28.51 -14.78 32.82
C ILE A 259 -28.28 -15.86 33.89
N LYS A 260 -29.07 -15.84 34.95
CA LYS A 260 -29.32 -16.90 35.94
C LYS A 260 -30.23 -16.24 36.98
N ILE A 261 -31.56 -16.30 36.85
CA ILE A 261 -32.39 -17.36 37.40
C ILE A 261 -33.73 -17.29 36.65
N GLY A 262 -33.97 -18.23 35.75
CA GLY A 262 -35.25 -18.33 35.05
C GLY A 262 -35.18 -19.41 33.97
N ALA A 263 -35.85 -20.52 34.21
CA ALA A 263 -36.08 -21.64 33.29
C ALA A 263 -34.92 -22.63 33.07
N ILE A 264 -34.70 -23.54 34.03
CA ILE A 264 -34.55 -24.98 33.73
C ILE A 264 -35.22 -25.77 34.87
N GLU A 265 -36.48 -26.19 34.68
CA GLU A 265 -37.07 -27.27 35.47
C GLU A 265 -36.39 -28.59 35.08
N LEU A 266 -35.56 -29.13 35.97
CA LEU A 266 -35.01 -30.47 35.84
C LEU A 266 -36.09 -31.50 36.21
N LYS A 267 -36.79 -32.01 35.20
CA LYS A 267 -37.66 -33.19 35.33
C LYS A 267 -36.76 -34.42 35.48
N LEU A 268 -36.45 -34.78 36.73
CA LEU A 268 -35.75 -36.03 37.05
C LEU A 268 -36.64 -37.22 36.68
N PRO A 269 -36.10 -38.29 36.05
CA PRO A 269 -36.86 -39.51 35.81
C PRO A 269 -37.23 -40.17 37.15
N GLU A 270 -38.48 -40.63 37.27
CA GLU A 270 -38.92 -41.42 38.42
C GLU A 270 -38.04 -42.68 38.53
N SER A 271 -37.35 -42.82 39.67
CA SER A 271 -36.67 -44.07 39.99
C SER A 271 -37.75 -45.14 40.16
N SER A 272 -37.73 -46.09 39.23
CA SER A 272 -38.57 -47.27 39.21
C SER A 272 -38.60 -47.95 40.58
N ALA A 273 -39.78 -47.96 41.19
CA ALA A 273 -40.11 -48.92 42.23
C ALA A 273 -40.13 -50.33 41.63
N GLY A 274 -39.28 -51.20 42.15
CA GLY A 274 -39.31 -52.65 42.03
C GLY A 274 -38.23 -53.17 42.98
N GLY A 275 -38.50 -53.71 44.15
CA GLY A 275 -39.56 -54.65 44.48
C GLY A 275 -38.86 -55.95 44.87
N ALA A 276 -38.68 -56.13 46.18
CA ALA A 276 -38.54 -57.38 46.94
C ALA A 276 -37.64 -58.52 46.42
N GLY A 277 -36.73 -58.95 47.29
CA GLY A 277 -36.02 -60.24 47.17
C GLY A 277 -35.26 -60.57 48.45
N GLY A 278 -35.98 -60.90 49.52
CA GLY A 278 -35.40 -61.58 50.69
C GLY A 278 -35.18 -63.07 50.38
N GLY A 279 -34.22 -63.68 51.05
CA GLY A 279 -34.01 -65.13 50.99
C GLY A 279 -32.66 -65.53 51.56
N SER A 280 -32.72 -66.12 52.75
CA SER A 280 -31.75 -67.08 53.29
C SER A 280 -31.55 -68.27 52.36
#